data_AF-A0A1A3U1J4-F1
#
_entry.id   AF-A0A1A3U1J4-F1
#
_cell.length_a   1.000
_cell.length_b   1.000
_cell.length_c   1.000
_cell.angle_alpha   90.00
_cell.angle_beta   90.00
_cell.angle_gamma   90.00
#
_symmetry.space_group_name_H-M   'P 1'
#
loop_
_entity.id
_entity.type
_entity.pdbx_description
1 polymer ?
#
loop_
_entity_poly.entity_id
_entity_poly.type
_entity_poly.pdbx_seq_one_letter_code
_entity_poly.pdbx_strand_id
1 'polypeptide(L)'
;MTRRWLGLTALAVILGIFVGLGATVGSLYWSRVESRGEQVARAELTKLTTDEIPKVLGYEYTTVERSLTETYPMFTSDYRREFEARAINDIIPQAREKQLVNQVDVVGVGALDAKRTTGSVLVFVNRTVSGKSKEKYYEGSRLRVEFRKIDRKWLISNIVPI
;
A
#
# COMPACT_ATOMS: atom_id res chain seq x y z
N MET A 1 -18.22 54.23 35.27
CA MET A 1 -17.52 52.92 35.36
C MET A 1 -18.04 51.88 34.35
N THR A 2 -19.31 51.92 33.98
CA THR A 2 -20.01 50.99 33.06
C THR A 2 -19.50 50.96 31.61
N ARG A 3 -19.10 52.11 31.04
CA ARG A 3 -18.69 52.22 29.62
C ARG A 3 -17.36 51.49 29.29
N ARG A 4 -16.46 51.35 30.27
CA ARG A 4 -15.19 50.61 30.11
C ARG A 4 -15.39 49.09 30.13
N TRP A 5 -16.33 48.61 30.95
CA TRP A 5 -16.70 47.19 31.02
C TRP A 5 -17.48 46.72 29.78
N LEU A 6 -18.31 47.59 29.21
CA LEU A 6 -18.97 47.35 27.91
C LEU A 6 -17.96 47.22 26.76
N GLY A 7 -16.89 48.03 26.76
CA GLY A 7 -15.82 47.91 25.76
C GLY A 7 -15.01 46.61 25.88
N LEU A 8 -14.68 46.20 27.11
CA LEU A 8 -13.93 44.96 27.38
C LEU A 8 -14.75 43.71 27.02
N THR A 9 -16.04 43.70 27.34
CA THR A 9 -16.94 42.58 26.98
C THR A 9 -17.14 42.48 25.47
N ALA A 10 -17.35 43.60 24.78
CA ALA A 10 -17.43 43.62 23.31
C ALA A 10 -16.13 43.11 22.66
N LEU A 11 -14.97 43.53 23.17
CA LEU A 11 -13.67 43.07 22.66
C LEU A 11 -13.47 41.56 22.88
N ALA A 12 -13.84 41.04 24.06
CA ALA A 12 -13.75 39.62 24.36
C ALA A 12 -14.66 38.77 23.45
N VAL A 13 -15.87 39.24 23.15
CA VAL A 13 -16.80 38.59 22.21
C VAL A 13 -16.22 38.57 20.80
N ILE A 14 -15.69 39.69 20.32
CA ILE A 14 -15.06 39.77 18.99
C ILE A 14 -13.88 38.82 18.88
N LEU A 15 -13.00 38.77 19.89
CA LEU A 15 -11.87 37.86 19.91
C LEU A 15 -12.33 36.39 19.94
N GLY A 16 -13.35 36.07 20.72
CA GLY A 16 -13.95 34.73 20.76
C GLY A 16 -14.51 34.30 19.40
N ILE A 17 -15.20 35.20 18.70
CA ILE A 17 -15.69 34.96 17.33
C ILE A 17 -14.51 34.74 16.38
N PHE A 18 -13.47 35.57 16.44
CA PHE A 18 -12.32 35.45 15.57
C PHE A 18 -11.57 34.12 15.74
N VAL A 19 -11.33 33.70 16.99
CA VAL A 19 -10.71 32.39 17.31
C VAL A 19 -11.61 31.24 16.87
N GLY A 20 -12.93 31.35 17.11
CA GLY A 20 -13.90 30.36 16.68
C GLY A 20 -13.90 30.16 15.16
N LEU A 21 -13.94 31.25 14.40
CA LEU A 21 -13.87 31.22 12.93
C LEU A 21 -12.53 30.63 12.44
N GLY A 22 -11.42 31.03 13.05
CA GLY A 22 -10.09 30.50 12.72
C GLY A 22 -10.00 28.98 12.93
N ALA A 23 -10.53 28.48 14.06
CA ALA A 23 -10.58 27.06 14.36
C ALA A 23 -11.46 26.30 13.35
N THR A 24 -12.64 26.84 13.00
CA THR A 24 -13.54 26.23 12.00
C THR A 24 -12.89 26.16 10.62
N VAL A 25 -12.32 27.26 10.13
CA VAL A 25 -11.65 27.30 8.82
C VAL A 25 -10.44 26.36 8.80
N GLY A 26 -9.63 26.36 9.87
CA GLY A 26 -8.49 25.46 10.00
C GLY A 26 -8.91 23.99 9.99
N SER A 27 -9.96 23.64 10.73
CA SER A 27 -10.51 22.28 10.76
C SER A 27 -11.03 21.85 9.38
N LEU A 28 -11.84 22.68 8.72
CA LEU A 28 -12.38 22.39 7.39
C LEU A 28 -11.27 22.24 6.34
N TYR A 29 -10.23 23.07 6.42
CA TYR A 29 -9.06 22.96 5.55
C TYR A 29 -8.33 21.64 5.80
N TRP A 30 -8.05 21.29 7.05
CA TRP A 30 -7.38 20.04 7.40
C TRP A 30 -8.15 18.82 6.89
N SER A 31 -9.46 18.74 7.15
CA SER A 31 -10.32 17.67 6.65
C SER A 31 -10.28 17.56 5.12
N ARG A 32 -10.30 18.70 4.41
CA ARG A 32 -10.22 18.71 2.95
C ARG A 32 -8.88 18.18 2.45
N VAL A 33 -7.76 18.58 3.05
CA VAL A 33 -6.43 18.11 2.64
C VAL A 33 -6.28 16.63 2.96
N GLU A 34 -6.81 16.17 4.10
CA GLU A 34 -6.78 14.75 4.46
C GLU A 34 -7.56 13.90 3.46
N SER A 35 -8.85 14.20 3.23
CA SER A 35 -9.67 13.42 2.30
C SER A 35 -9.10 13.41 0.87
N ARG A 36 -8.49 14.51 0.41
CA ARG A 36 -7.79 14.53 -0.88
C ARG A 36 -6.56 13.63 -0.86
N GLY A 37 -5.78 13.66 0.21
CA GLY A 37 -4.62 12.78 0.39
C GLY A 37 -5.01 11.30 0.36
N GLU A 38 -6.09 10.94 1.05
CA GLU A 38 -6.63 9.57 1.04
C GLU A 38 -7.08 9.15 -0.37
N GLN A 39 -7.81 10.00 -1.09
CA GLN A 39 -8.27 9.69 -2.46
C GLN A 39 -7.10 9.47 -3.43
N VAL A 40 -6.07 10.33 -3.36
CA VAL A 40 -4.85 10.17 -4.15
C VAL A 40 -4.13 8.87 -3.79
N ALA A 41 -3.96 8.60 -2.49
CA ALA A 41 -3.34 7.36 -2.03
C ALA A 41 -4.09 6.12 -2.52
N ARG A 42 -5.44 6.11 -2.48
CA ARG A 42 -6.24 4.99 -3.01
C ARG A 42 -5.96 4.71 -4.48
N ALA A 43 -5.93 5.75 -5.31
CA ALA A 43 -5.66 5.63 -6.74
C ALA A 43 -4.22 5.16 -7.01
N GLU A 44 -3.24 5.75 -6.31
CA GLU A 44 -1.82 5.36 -6.40
C GLU A 44 -1.63 3.89 -6.02
N LEU A 45 -2.16 3.46 -4.88
CA LEU A 45 -1.99 2.10 -4.36
C LEU A 45 -2.67 1.07 -5.25
N THR A 46 -3.87 1.35 -5.75
CA THR A 46 -4.59 0.42 -6.64
C THR A 46 -3.80 0.20 -7.93
N LYS A 47 -3.30 1.28 -8.54
CA LYS A 47 -2.47 1.20 -9.74
C LYS A 47 -1.16 0.45 -9.47
N LEU A 48 -0.44 0.85 -8.44
CA LEU A 48 0.85 0.27 -8.07
C LEU A 48 0.73 -1.24 -7.85
N THR A 49 -0.32 -1.66 -7.15
CA THR A 49 -0.60 -3.07 -6.88
C THR A 49 -0.86 -3.87 -8.15
N THR A 50 -1.61 -3.30 -9.09
CA THR A 50 -1.88 -3.94 -10.39
C THR A 50 -0.58 -4.18 -11.16
N ASP A 51 0.38 -3.25 -11.07
CA ASP A 51 1.64 -3.30 -11.80
C ASP A 51 2.73 -4.14 -11.10
N GLU A 52 2.76 -4.17 -9.77
CA GLU A 52 3.84 -4.77 -8.97
C GLU A 52 3.54 -6.22 -8.55
N ILE A 53 2.29 -6.56 -8.21
CA ILE A 53 1.97 -7.90 -7.69
C ILE A 53 2.27 -9.03 -8.68
N PRO A 54 1.97 -8.91 -9.98
CA PRO A 54 2.39 -9.91 -10.96
C PRO A 54 3.91 -10.13 -10.99
N LYS A 55 4.70 -9.07 -10.78
CA LYS A 55 6.17 -9.13 -10.78
C LYS A 55 6.73 -9.74 -9.49
N VAL A 56 6.12 -9.41 -8.36
CA VAL A 56 6.53 -9.90 -7.04
C VAL A 56 6.23 -11.38 -6.87
N LEU A 57 5.05 -11.82 -7.34
CA LEU A 57 4.60 -13.19 -7.15
C LEU A 57 4.96 -14.09 -8.33
N GLY A 58 5.05 -13.56 -9.55
CA GLY A 58 5.39 -14.32 -10.74
C GLY A 58 6.88 -14.62 -10.85
N TYR A 59 7.23 -15.84 -11.29
CA TYR A 59 8.62 -16.25 -11.53
C TYR A 59 8.70 -17.50 -12.38
N GLU A 60 9.85 -17.71 -13.01
CA GLU A 60 10.18 -18.95 -13.73
C GLU A 60 11.49 -19.53 -13.22
N TYR A 61 11.60 -20.86 -13.15
CA TYR A 61 12.76 -21.54 -12.59
C TYR A 61 14.11 -21.13 -13.21
N THR A 62 14.13 -20.72 -14.48
CA THR A 62 15.32 -20.28 -15.22
C THR A 62 15.78 -18.88 -14.84
N THR A 63 14.85 -18.01 -14.45
CA THR A 63 15.08 -16.58 -14.19
C THR A 63 14.68 -16.14 -12.79
N VAL A 64 14.30 -17.08 -11.91
CA VAL A 64 13.73 -16.83 -10.59
C VAL A 64 14.61 -15.90 -9.76
N GLU A 65 15.92 -16.12 -9.74
CA GLU A 65 16.86 -15.30 -8.98
C GLU A 65 16.86 -13.84 -9.44
N ARG A 66 16.96 -13.62 -10.76
CA ARG A 66 16.88 -12.28 -11.36
C ARG A 66 15.54 -11.62 -11.08
N SER A 67 14.44 -12.34 -11.32
CA SER A 67 13.08 -11.82 -11.18
C SER A 67 12.81 -11.38 -9.75
N LEU A 68 13.24 -12.17 -8.76
CA LEU A 68 13.09 -11.81 -7.36
C LEU A 68 13.98 -10.61 -6.99
N THR A 69 15.24 -10.57 -7.40
CA THR A 69 16.13 -9.42 -7.11
C THR A 69 15.61 -8.11 -7.69
N GLU A 70 15.02 -8.13 -8.89
CA GLU A 70 14.41 -6.95 -9.52
C GLU A 70 13.23 -6.37 -8.72
N THR A 71 12.58 -7.17 -7.87
CA THR A 71 11.46 -6.74 -7.03
C THR A 71 11.90 -6.12 -5.70
N TYR A 72 13.12 -6.36 -5.24
CA TYR A 72 13.59 -5.87 -3.94
C TYR A 72 13.41 -4.35 -3.73
N PRO A 73 13.64 -3.48 -4.73
CA PRO A 73 13.40 -2.04 -4.60
C PRO A 73 11.93 -1.64 -4.39
N MET A 74 10.97 -2.56 -4.56
CA MET A 74 9.54 -2.37 -4.31
C MET A 74 9.18 -2.57 -2.83
N PHE A 75 10.07 -3.20 -2.04
CA PHE A 75 9.83 -3.50 -0.63
C PHE A 75 10.43 -2.46 0.31
N THR A 76 9.79 -2.31 1.47
CA THR A 76 10.42 -1.66 2.64
C THR A 76 11.64 -2.48 3.09
N SER A 77 12.61 -1.85 3.75
CA SER A 77 13.89 -2.49 4.07
C SER A 77 13.74 -3.69 5.02
N ASP A 78 12.79 -3.63 5.95
CA ASP A 78 12.37 -4.72 6.83
C ASP A 78 11.81 -5.90 6.06
N TYR A 79 10.74 -5.66 5.27
CA TYR A 79 10.09 -6.72 4.51
C TYR A 79 10.99 -7.34 3.44
N ARG A 80 11.87 -6.53 2.83
CA ARG A 80 12.87 -7.00 1.88
C ARG A 80 13.75 -8.09 2.46
N ARG A 81 14.26 -7.91 3.70
CA ARG A 81 15.16 -8.89 4.33
C ARG A 81 14.46 -10.23 4.55
N GLU A 82 13.21 -10.20 5.00
CA GLU A 82 12.41 -11.41 5.20
C GLU A 82 12.10 -12.11 3.88
N PHE A 83 11.74 -11.34 2.86
CA PHE A 83 11.46 -11.87 1.53
C PHE A 83 12.71 -12.47 0.88
N GLU A 84 13.87 -11.81 0.99
CA GLU A 84 15.16 -12.31 0.50
C GLU A 84 15.58 -13.60 1.21
N ALA A 85 15.38 -13.68 2.53
CA ALA A 85 15.64 -14.91 3.27
C ALA A 85 14.77 -16.08 2.76
N ARG A 86 13.47 -15.86 2.52
CA ARG A 86 12.59 -16.88 1.92
C ARG A 86 12.98 -17.19 0.48
N ALA A 87 13.41 -16.19 -0.28
CA ALA A 87 13.85 -16.38 -1.66
C ALA A 87 15.02 -17.35 -1.75
N ILE A 88 16.05 -17.15 -0.92
CA ILE A 88 17.27 -17.94 -0.92
C ILE A 88 17.04 -19.35 -0.35
N ASN A 89 16.30 -19.46 0.76
CA ASN A 89 16.16 -20.73 1.48
C ASN A 89 15.06 -21.64 0.89
N ASP A 90 13.99 -21.06 0.33
CA ASP A 90 12.79 -21.81 -0.03
C ASP A 90 12.43 -21.65 -1.52
N ILE A 91 12.22 -20.42 -1.98
CA ILE A 91 11.58 -20.17 -3.29
C ILE A 91 12.49 -20.57 -4.44
N ILE A 92 13.75 -20.13 -4.45
CA ILE A 92 14.70 -20.41 -5.53
C ILE A 92 15.01 -21.92 -5.63
N PRO A 93 15.37 -22.62 -4.53
CA PRO A 93 15.61 -24.06 -4.58
C PRO A 93 14.40 -24.84 -5.09
N GLN A 94 13.20 -24.57 -4.55
CA GLN A 94 11.98 -25.28 -4.95
C GLN A 94 11.60 -24.99 -6.41
N ALA A 95 11.74 -23.74 -6.86
CA ALA A 95 11.47 -23.38 -8.24
C ALA A 95 12.39 -24.16 -9.21
N ARG A 96 13.69 -24.24 -8.90
CA ARG A 96 14.66 -24.98 -9.73
C ARG A 96 14.42 -26.49 -9.71
N GLU A 97 14.23 -27.08 -8.54
CA GLU A 97 14.03 -28.52 -8.37
C GLU A 97 12.78 -29.01 -9.12
N LYS A 98 11.66 -28.30 -8.96
CA LYS A 98 10.37 -28.68 -9.56
C LYS A 98 10.13 -28.06 -10.93
N GLN A 99 11.09 -27.28 -11.44
CA GLN A 99 11.00 -26.52 -12.69
C GLN A 99 9.72 -25.68 -12.77
N LEU A 100 9.43 -24.94 -11.69
CA LEU A 100 8.20 -24.18 -11.56
C LEU A 100 8.21 -22.96 -12.47
N VAL A 101 7.09 -22.77 -13.16
CA VAL A 101 6.69 -21.52 -13.79
C VAL A 101 5.43 -21.08 -13.08
N ASN A 102 5.50 -19.89 -12.51
CA ASN A 102 4.42 -19.28 -11.78
C ASN A 102 3.97 -17.99 -12.47
N GLN A 103 2.76 -18.00 -12.99
CA GLN A 103 2.12 -16.86 -13.64
C GLN A 103 1.01 -16.33 -12.74
N VAL A 104 0.98 -15.01 -12.56
CA VAL A 104 0.04 -14.34 -11.65
C VAL A 104 -0.62 -13.18 -12.39
N ASP A 105 -1.94 -13.23 -12.45
CA ASP A 105 -2.78 -12.21 -13.05
C ASP A 105 -3.62 -11.53 -11.98
N VAL A 106 -3.58 -10.20 -11.93
CA VAL A 106 -4.45 -9.42 -11.05
C VAL A 106 -5.80 -9.26 -11.72
N VAL A 107 -6.86 -9.79 -11.10
CA VAL A 107 -8.23 -9.73 -11.64
C VAL A 107 -9.05 -8.61 -11.01
N GLY A 108 -8.64 -8.10 -9.86
CA GLY A 108 -9.29 -6.97 -9.21
C GLY A 108 -8.49 -6.45 -8.03
N VAL A 109 -8.59 -5.13 -7.80
CA VAL A 109 -7.95 -4.45 -6.68
C VAL A 109 -8.95 -3.49 -6.05
N GLY A 110 -9.02 -3.48 -4.71
CA GLY A 110 -9.82 -2.53 -3.95
C GLY A 110 -9.04 -2.00 -2.76
N ALA A 111 -9.07 -0.67 -2.55
CA ALA A 111 -8.45 -0.08 -1.37
C ALA A 111 -9.22 -0.46 -0.09
N LEU A 112 -8.51 -0.99 0.91
CA LEU A 112 -9.05 -1.29 2.24
C LEU A 112 -8.85 -0.09 3.18
N ASP A 113 -7.63 0.43 3.21
CA ASP A 113 -7.25 1.63 3.95
C ASP A 113 -6.30 2.47 3.11
N ALA A 114 -6.37 3.78 3.23
CA ALA A 114 -5.46 4.68 2.51
C ALA A 114 -5.33 5.98 3.29
N LYS A 115 -4.13 6.18 3.83
CA LYS A 115 -3.69 7.39 4.51
C LYS A 115 -2.56 8.01 3.70
N ARG A 116 -2.08 9.18 4.10
CA ARG A 116 -1.00 9.88 3.38
C ARG A 116 0.31 9.10 3.27
N THR A 117 0.60 8.25 4.25
CA THR A 117 1.90 7.55 4.37
C THR A 117 1.79 6.04 4.58
N THR A 118 0.58 5.52 4.77
CA THR A 118 0.31 4.09 4.92
C THR A 118 -0.95 3.73 4.16
N GLY A 119 -1.08 2.50 3.72
CA GLY A 119 -2.33 2.02 3.16
C GLY A 119 -2.32 0.53 2.95
N SER A 120 -3.48 -0.02 2.64
CA SER A 120 -3.64 -1.42 2.32
C SER A 120 -4.70 -1.60 1.25
N VAL A 121 -4.51 -2.62 0.42
CA VAL A 121 -5.44 -2.99 -0.63
C VAL A 121 -5.76 -4.48 -0.54
N LEU A 122 -6.95 -4.83 -0.97
CA LEU A 122 -7.36 -6.19 -1.28
C LEU A 122 -7.10 -6.45 -2.76
N VAL A 123 -6.45 -7.58 -3.05
CA VAL A 123 -6.10 -8.02 -4.39
C VAL A 123 -6.71 -9.39 -4.62
N PHE A 124 -7.42 -9.53 -5.72
CA PHE A 124 -7.84 -10.81 -6.24
C PHE A 124 -6.86 -11.18 -7.35
N VAL A 125 -6.25 -12.36 -7.22
CA VAL A 125 -5.31 -12.88 -8.22
C VAL A 125 -5.73 -14.25 -8.71
N ASN A 126 -5.49 -14.50 -9.98
CA ASN A 126 -5.49 -15.85 -10.55
C ASN A 126 -4.05 -16.26 -10.77
N ARG A 127 -3.72 -17.46 -10.28
CA ARG A 127 -2.39 -18.03 -10.39
C ARG A 127 -2.44 -19.27 -11.26
N THR A 128 -1.51 -19.38 -12.21
CA THR A 128 -1.25 -20.62 -12.95
C THR A 128 0.14 -21.11 -12.57
N VAL A 129 0.21 -22.28 -11.94
CA VAL A 129 1.48 -22.94 -11.59
C VAL A 129 1.65 -24.17 -12.47
N SER A 130 2.80 -24.26 -13.14
CA SER A 130 3.20 -25.47 -13.87
C SER A 130 4.58 -25.91 -13.43
N GLY A 131 4.78 -27.22 -13.27
CA GLY A 131 6.08 -27.81 -12.95
C GLY A 131 6.57 -28.80 -14.01
N LYS A 132 7.53 -29.65 -13.62
CA LYS A 132 8.14 -30.68 -14.49
C LYS A 132 7.14 -31.63 -15.17
N SER A 133 6.03 -31.99 -14.52
CA SER A 133 4.98 -32.84 -15.10
C SER A 133 4.15 -32.15 -16.18
N LYS A 134 4.33 -30.82 -16.38
CA LYS A 134 3.55 -29.94 -17.27
C LYS A 134 2.06 -29.84 -16.93
N GLU A 135 1.63 -30.41 -15.82
CA GLU A 135 0.30 -30.21 -15.27
C GLU A 135 0.15 -28.76 -14.78
N LYS A 136 -0.96 -28.13 -15.13
CA LYS A 136 -1.27 -26.74 -14.74
C LYS A 136 -2.26 -26.75 -13.59
N TYR A 137 -1.88 -26.13 -12.49
CA TYR A 137 -2.74 -25.89 -11.35
C TYR A 137 -3.21 -24.45 -11.37
N TYR A 138 -4.52 -24.28 -11.34
CA TYR A 138 -5.19 -22.97 -11.33
C TYR A 138 -5.71 -22.70 -9.94
N GLU A 139 -5.27 -21.60 -9.35
CA GLU A 139 -5.65 -21.20 -7.99
C GLU A 139 -6.03 -19.73 -7.97
N GLY A 140 -7.24 -19.43 -7.51
CA GLY A 140 -7.64 -18.07 -7.18
C GLY A 140 -7.24 -17.75 -5.75
N SER A 141 -6.64 -16.59 -5.52
CA SER A 141 -6.23 -16.15 -4.17
C SER A 141 -6.66 -14.72 -3.88
N ARG A 142 -6.88 -14.44 -2.60
CA ARG A 142 -7.20 -13.12 -2.06
C ARG A 142 -6.06 -12.70 -1.15
N LEU A 143 -5.46 -11.56 -1.46
CA LEU A 143 -4.30 -11.05 -0.76
C LEU A 143 -4.61 -9.68 -0.19
N ARG A 144 -4.21 -9.43 1.05
CA ARG A 144 -4.01 -8.08 1.54
C ARG A 144 -2.56 -7.67 1.26
N VAL A 145 -2.40 -6.55 0.58
CA VAL A 145 -1.09 -5.93 0.33
C VAL A 145 -1.04 -4.65 1.12
N GLU A 146 -0.02 -4.52 1.96
CA GLU A 146 0.20 -3.36 2.82
C GLU A 146 1.35 -2.52 2.27
N PHE A 147 1.21 -1.20 2.39
CA PHE A 147 2.16 -0.24 1.86
C PHE A 147 2.55 0.80 2.89
N ARG A 148 3.80 1.26 2.79
CA ARG A 148 4.35 2.40 3.53
C ARG A 148 5.01 3.36 2.53
N LYS A 149 4.74 4.66 2.66
CA LYS A 149 5.35 5.72 1.86
C LYS A 149 6.65 6.17 2.54
N ILE A 150 7.79 5.87 1.92
CA ILE A 150 9.14 6.24 2.38
C ILE A 150 9.77 7.10 1.29
N ASP A 151 10.30 8.27 1.64
CA ASP A 151 10.92 9.20 0.68
C ASP A 151 10.04 9.50 -0.55
N ARG A 152 8.73 9.67 -0.31
CA ARG A 152 7.67 9.88 -1.32
C ARG A 152 7.40 8.68 -2.25
N LYS A 153 8.08 7.54 -2.08
CA LYS A 153 7.83 6.30 -2.80
C LYS A 153 6.97 5.36 -1.95
N TRP A 154 5.92 4.80 -2.54
CA TRP A 154 5.18 3.71 -1.94
C TRP A 154 5.98 2.42 -2.06
N LEU A 155 6.11 1.70 -0.96
CA LEU A 155 6.80 0.42 -0.87
C LEU A 155 5.89 -0.59 -0.19
N ILE A 156 5.88 -1.81 -0.71
CA ILE A 156 5.17 -2.94 -0.10
C ILE A 156 5.87 -3.27 1.22
N SER A 157 5.10 -3.23 2.30
CA SER A 157 5.56 -3.59 3.65
C SER A 157 5.11 -4.99 4.05
N ASN A 158 4.08 -5.52 3.41
CA ASN A 158 3.59 -6.87 3.70
C ASN A 158 2.67 -7.40 2.58
N ILE A 159 2.61 -8.73 2.41
CA ILE A 159 1.63 -9.43 1.58
C ILE A 159 1.14 -10.64 2.37
N VAL A 160 -0.16 -10.71 2.66
CA VAL A 160 -0.77 -11.81 3.43
C VAL A 160 -2.01 -12.36 2.74
N PRO A 161 -2.21 -13.69 2.69
CA PRO A 161 -3.49 -14.28 2.30
C PRO A 161 -4.60 -13.91 3.30
N ILE A 162 -5.84 -13.76 2.81
CA ILE A 162 -7.03 -13.53 3.65
C ILE A 162 -8.23 -14.38 3.26
#